data_AF-A0A2S7IV12-F1
#
_entry.id   AF-A0A2S7IV12-F1
#
_cell.length_a   1.000
_cell.length_b   1.000
_cell.length_c   1.000
_cell.angle_alpha   90.00
_cell.angle_beta   90.00
_cell.angle_gamma   90.00
#
_symmetry.space_group_name_H-M   'P 1'
#
loop_
_entity.id
_entity.type
_entity.pdbx_description
1 polymer ?
#
loop_
_entity_poly.entity_id
_entity_poly.type
_entity_poly.pdbx_seq_one_letter_code
_entity_poly.pdbx_strand_id
1 'polypeptide(L)'
;MTAGAGETVTISDDIASDGYRDPNDATNSDPAGDGLDGGVKMSGGGLLNLHGTNSYLGGTQVSGGGTVNIIADKGLGHSSGIVTLDNGTLQWGAAFNTARSITLGTGGGRIDTNNFDATASGVLSGGGKLTKTGAGVLTLTGTNTYSGGTAITAGTLSVGADNNLGAAASGVDIGAGTLQLNAAFNSGRAITLSDVTSTIENAQDNTLSGIVSGTGKLTKTGAGTLTLTGTNTYANGTEITDGRVVISKDENLGASAGGLVFGGNGTGILQMTENVTSARSITLTQNGTLDTKNVGGGSSQLNTFSGVVSGSGSLTKTGGGSLTLSATNTYTGGTIIDDGQIVISRDDNLGAANGAIKFTNRNLGHLQFAGDVSSGRAIQLDGMATIDTNGHHGSFSGVVSGTGELTKTGAGVLTLTGTNSYSGGTAITAGTLQIGDGGTTGSIVGDVANDGVLAFNRSNSLTFHGVVSGTGSLSQMGSGTTVLTGTNSDSGVTAITAGTLSVGADNNLGAA
;
A
#
# COMPACT_ATOMS: atom_id res chain seq x y z
N MET A 1 -36.46 9.13 -33.54
CA MET A 1 -37.00 7.79 -33.22
C MET A 1 -37.33 7.75 -31.74
N THR A 2 -38.46 7.14 -31.37
CA THR A 2 -38.86 6.97 -29.96
C THR A 2 -39.04 5.48 -29.71
N ALA A 3 -38.21 4.91 -28.84
CA ALA A 3 -38.57 3.67 -28.14
C ALA A 3 -39.06 4.06 -26.76
N GLY A 4 -40.29 3.69 -26.41
CA GLY A 4 -40.86 3.86 -25.09
C GLY A 4 -40.07 3.10 -24.02
N ALA A 5 -40.31 3.41 -22.75
CA ALA A 5 -39.67 2.69 -21.66
C ALA A 5 -39.98 1.17 -21.76
N GLY A 6 -38.94 0.34 -21.77
CA GLY A 6 -39.06 -1.12 -21.95
C GLY A 6 -39.19 -1.59 -23.41
N GLU A 7 -39.27 -0.68 -24.39
CA GLU A 7 -39.27 -1.05 -25.80
C GLU A 7 -37.84 -1.17 -26.34
N THR A 8 -37.64 -2.11 -27.28
CA THR A 8 -36.41 -2.25 -28.06
C THR A 8 -36.72 -2.08 -29.54
N VAL A 9 -36.07 -1.12 -30.18
CA VAL A 9 -36.09 -0.93 -31.64
C VAL A 9 -34.74 -1.35 -32.18
N THR A 10 -34.73 -2.18 -33.23
CA THR A 10 -33.48 -2.59 -33.90
C THR A 10 -33.48 -2.15 -35.34
N ILE A 11 -32.44 -1.41 -35.71
CA ILE A 11 -32.15 -1.01 -37.07
C ILE A 11 -30.83 -1.66 -37.45
N SER A 12 -30.93 -2.70 -38.28
CA SER A 12 -29.79 -3.43 -38.82
C SER A 12 -29.39 -2.95 -40.22
N ASP A 13 -30.21 -2.11 -40.85
CA ASP A 13 -29.94 -1.52 -42.17
C ASP A 13 -29.21 -0.17 -42.05
N ASP A 14 -28.61 0.27 -43.14
CA ASP A 14 -27.87 1.53 -43.21
C ASP A 14 -28.82 2.73 -43.31
N ILE A 15 -28.62 3.72 -42.44
CA ILE A 15 -29.27 5.02 -42.51
C ILE A 15 -28.32 6.00 -43.21
N ALA A 16 -28.66 6.39 -44.43
CA ALA A 16 -27.87 7.33 -45.24
C ALA A 16 -28.41 8.77 -45.16
N SER A 17 -27.52 9.75 -45.34
CA SER A 17 -27.91 11.11 -45.77
C SER A 17 -28.44 11.04 -47.22
N ASP A 18 -29.40 11.93 -47.56
CA ASP A 18 -30.00 12.03 -48.89
C ASP A 18 -29.00 12.46 -49.99
N GLY A 19 -27.78 12.88 -49.62
CA GLY A 19 -26.70 13.24 -50.54
C GLY A 19 -25.57 12.21 -50.71
N TYR A 20 -25.59 11.06 -50.03
CA TYR A 20 -24.41 10.17 -49.95
C TYR A 20 -24.17 9.32 -51.22
N ARG A 21 -23.33 9.80 -52.15
CA ARG A 21 -23.00 9.11 -53.42
C ARG A 21 -21.75 8.20 -53.40
N ASP A 22 -20.94 8.19 -52.34
CA ASP A 22 -19.80 7.25 -52.23
C ASP A 22 -19.52 6.82 -50.77
N PRO A 23 -19.71 5.52 -50.43
CA PRO A 23 -19.39 4.96 -49.12
C PRO A 23 -17.92 4.96 -48.70
N ASN A 24 -16.99 5.34 -49.59
CA ASN A 24 -15.56 5.29 -49.33
C ASN A 24 -14.87 6.67 -49.27
N ASP A 25 -15.58 7.78 -49.49
CA ASP A 25 -15.01 9.12 -49.42
C ASP A 25 -15.17 9.74 -48.02
N ALA A 26 -14.07 9.75 -47.26
CA ALA A 26 -14.01 10.33 -45.92
C ALA A 26 -13.91 11.88 -45.89
N THR A 27 -13.88 12.54 -47.07
CA THR A 27 -13.70 14.00 -47.19
C THR A 27 -14.99 14.75 -47.57
N ASN A 28 -16.09 14.03 -47.76
CA ASN A 28 -17.37 14.58 -48.17
C ASN A 28 -18.09 15.27 -46.99
N SER A 29 -17.94 16.59 -46.86
CA SER A 29 -18.42 17.34 -45.69
C SER A 29 -19.91 17.72 -45.71
N ASP A 30 -20.60 17.53 -46.83
CA ASP A 30 -22.04 17.73 -47.08
C ASP A 30 -22.18 17.77 -48.62
N PRO A 31 -22.46 16.63 -49.28
CA PRO A 31 -22.56 16.58 -50.74
C PRO A 31 -23.78 17.34 -51.31
N ALA A 32 -24.77 17.67 -50.47
CA ALA A 32 -25.94 18.45 -50.86
C ALA A 32 -25.69 19.97 -50.71
N GLY A 33 -24.76 20.36 -49.83
CA GLY A 33 -24.39 21.74 -49.54
C GLY A 33 -25.52 22.55 -48.92
N ASP A 34 -26.55 21.90 -48.38
CA ASP A 34 -27.78 22.52 -47.89
C ASP A 34 -27.79 22.71 -46.36
N GLY A 35 -26.84 22.12 -45.65
CA GLY A 35 -26.74 22.19 -44.18
C GLY A 35 -27.94 21.56 -43.45
N LEU A 36 -28.72 20.70 -44.11
CA LEU A 36 -29.93 20.05 -43.59
C LEU A 36 -29.80 18.54 -43.46
N ASP A 37 -28.59 18.00 -43.46
CA ASP A 37 -28.39 16.59 -43.23
C ASP A 37 -28.96 16.15 -41.87
N GLY A 38 -30.01 15.33 -41.93
CA GLY A 38 -30.66 14.77 -40.75
C GLY A 38 -29.70 13.93 -39.90
N GLY A 39 -30.07 13.73 -38.63
CA GLY A 39 -29.38 12.84 -37.71
C GLY A 39 -30.34 11.89 -37.02
N VAL A 40 -29.80 10.94 -36.25
CA VAL A 40 -30.61 10.07 -35.40
C VAL A 40 -30.83 10.76 -34.06
N LYS A 41 -32.08 10.99 -33.69
CA LYS A 41 -32.46 11.46 -32.35
C LYS A 41 -33.27 10.40 -31.61
N MET A 42 -32.76 9.93 -30.49
CA MET A 42 -33.43 9.04 -29.54
C MET A 42 -33.84 9.84 -28.30
N SER A 43 -35.14 9.92 -28.03
CA SER A 43 -35.69 10.76 -26.93
C SER A 43 -36.64 10.02 -25.98
N GLY A 44 -36.90 8.73 -26.20
CA GLY A 44 -37.67 7.88 -25.30
C GLY A 44 -36.74 7.04 -24.41
N GLY A 45 -37.24 6.53 -23.28
CA GLY A 45 -36.44 5.76 -22.30
C GLY A 45 -36.11 4.32 -22.71
N GLY A 46 -36.39 3.91 -23.95
CA GLY A 46 -36.13 2.55 -24.45
C GLY A 46 -34.72 2.33 -25.01
N LEU A 47 -34.54 1.18 -25.66
CA LEU A 47 -33.30 0.77 -26.32
C LEU A 47 -33.43 0.89 -27.84
N LEU A 48 -32.46 1.54 -28.48
CA LEU A 48 -32.28 1.57 -29.93
C LEU A 48 -30.97 0.85 -30.29
N ASN A 49 -31.08 -0.34 -30.84
CA ASN A 49 -29.97 -1.04 -31.47
C ASN A 49 -29.72 -0.43 -32.85
N LEU A 50 -28.58 0.23 -33.03
CA LEU A 50 -28.20 0.90 -34.25
C LEU A 50 -26.97 0.19 -34.84
N HIS A 51 -27.23 -0.88 -35.59
CA HIS A 51 -26.22 -1.86 -36.00
C HIS A 51 -25.82 -1.76 -37.48
N GLY A 52 -26.48 -0.91 -38.26
CA GLY A 52 -26.10 -0.58 -39.64
C GLY A 52 -24.79 0.23 -39.75
N THR A 53 -24.26 0.30 -40.96
CA THR A 53 -23.15 1.18 -41.37
C THR A 53 -23.73 2.52 -41.82
N ASN A 54 -24.02 3.38 -40.85
CA ASN A 54 -24.75 4.61 -41.11
C ASN A 54 -23.86 5.73 -41.65
N SER A 55 -24.42 6.59 -42.52
CA SER A 55 -23.71 7.72 -43.14
C SER A 55 -24.40 9.07 -43.00
N TYR A 56 -25.46 9.18 -42.18
CA TYR A 56 -26.06 10.47 -41.84
C TYR A 56 -25.04 11.43 -41.21
N LEU A 57 -25.11 12.72 -41.54
CA LEU A 57 -24.15 13.75 -41.11
C LEU A 57 -24.63 14.55 -39.88
N GLY A 58 -25.94 14.64 -39.62
CA GLY A 58 -26.51 15.39 -38.49
C GLY A 58 -26.22 14.84 -37.08
N GLY A 59 -25.43 13.76 -37.00
CA GLY A 59 -24.98 13.14 -35.76
C GLY A 59 -26.03 12.30 -35.05
N THR A 60 -25.66 11.81 -33.87
CA THR A 60 -26.51 10.96 -33.02
C THR A 60 -26.82 11.69 -31.72
N GLN A 61 -28.09 11.92 -31.41
CA GLN A 61 -28.54 12.55 -30.17
C GLN A 61 -29.30 11.54 -29.32
N VAL A 62 -28.91 11.39 -28.06
CA VAL A 62 -29.56 10.49 -27.09
C VAL A 62 -29.99 11.26 -25.86
N SER A 63 -31.27 11.23 -25.55
CA SER A 63 -31.84 11.92 -24.39
C SER A 63 -33.03 11.17 -23.78
N GLY A 64 -33.59 11.72 -22.70
CA GLY A 64 -34.83 11.19 -22.10
C GLY A 64 -34.69 9.83 -21.42
N GLY A 65 -33.48 9.47 -20.98
CA GLY A 65 -33.14 8.17 -20.40
C GLY A 65 -32.92 7.06 -21.44
N GLY A 66 -33.00 7.38 -22.73
CA GLY A 66 -32.86 6.40 -23.81
C GLY A 66 -31.46 5.82 -23.91
N THR A 67 -31.36 4.62 -24.47
CA THR A 67 -30.09 3.95 -24.77
C THR A 67 -29.96 3.73 -26.27
N VAL A 68 -28.82 4.11 -26.84
CA VAL A 68 -28.41 3.71 -28.20
C VAL A 68 -27.29 2.69 -28.07
N ASN A 69 -27.52 1.47 -28.55
CA ASN A 69 -26.53 0.39 -28.55
C ASN A 69 -25.92 0.22 -29.94
N ILE A 70 -24.59 0.22 -30.01
CA ILE A 70 -23.83 0.15 -31.26
C ILE A 70 -22.78 -0.95 -31.20
N ILE A 71 -22.53 -1.61 -32.33
CA ILE A 71 -21.51 -2.69 -32.45
C ILE A 71 -20.28 -2.26 -33.25
N ALA A 72 -20.31 -1.05 -33.83
CA ALA A 72 -19.20 -0.44 -34.54
C ALA A 72 -19.37 1.09 -34.54
N ASP A 73 -18.27 1.84 -34.64
CA ASP A 73 -18.30 3.31 -34.68
C ASP A 73 -19.14 3.86 -35.84
N LYS A 74 -19.15 3.15 -36.99
CA LYS A 74 -19.98 3.50 -38.14
C LYS A 74 -21.49 3.44 -37.86
N GLY A 75 -21.92 2.80 -36.78
CA GLY A 75 -23.30 2.88 -36.31
C GLY A 75 -23.74 4.31 -35.97
N LEU A 76 -22.81 5.21 -35.67
CA LEU A 76 -23.09 6.60 -35.24
C LEU A 76 -23.19 7.61 -36.38
N GLY A 77 -23.23 7.16 -37.64
CA GLY A 77 -23.29 8.01 -38.83
C GLY A 77 -21.92 8.32 -39.40
N HIS A 78 -21.82 9.38 -40.19
CA HIS A 78 -20.56 9.83 -40.77
C HIS A 78 -19.55 10.25 -39.69
N SER A 79 -18.24 10.01 -39.87
CA SER A 79 -17.19 10.21 -38.84
C SER A 79 -17.09 11.64 -38.27
N SER A 80 -17.54 12.65 -39.01
CA SER A 80 -17.66 14.05 -38.57
C SER A 80 -18.87 14.32 -37.67
N GLY A 81 -19.84 13.40 -37.64
CA GLY A 81 -21.06 13.53 -36.87
C GLY A 81 -20.79 13.52 -35.36
N ILE A 82 -21.34 14.52 -34.67
CA ILE A 82 -21.24 14.66 -33.21
C ILE A 82 -22.21 13.69 -32.54
N VAL A 83 -21.78 13.09 -31.43
CA VAL A 83 -22.69 12.39 -30.52
C VAL A 83 -23.09 13.35 -29.40
N THR A 84 -24.38 13.57 -29.18
CA THR A 84 -24.88 14.37 -28.05
C THR A 84 -25.60 13.47 -27.07
N LEU A 85 -25.17 13.47 -25.82
CA LEU A 85 -25.83 12.76 -24.73
C LEU A 85 -26.41 13.78 -23.74
N ASP A 86 -27.72 13.76 -23.53
CA ASP A 86 -28.40 14.65 -22.59
C ASP A 86 -29.42 13.86 -21.76
N ASN A 87 -28.96 13.33 -20.63
CA ASN A 87 -29.62 12.26 -19.88
C ASN A 87 -29.86 11.01 -20.76
N GLY A 88 -28.91 10.68 -21.63
CA GLY A 88 -28.95 9.51 -22.52
C GLY A 88 -27.76 8.59 -22.36
N THR A 89 -27.88 7.35 -22.83
CA THR A 89 -26.84 6.32 -22.76
C THR A 89 -26.37 5.93 -24.15
N LEU A 90 -25.05 5.96 -24.37
CA LEU A 90 -24.40 5.27 -25.47
C LEU A 90 -23.82 3.96 -24.96
N GLN A 91 -24.26 2.84 -25.52
CA GLN A 91 -23.89 1.49 -25.09
C GLN A 91 -23.08 0.76 -26.17
N TRP A 92 -22.02 0.06 -25.73
CA TRP A 92 -21.16 -0.75 -26.58
C TRP A 92 -21.66 -2.18 -26.63
N GLY A 93 -22.10 -2.62 -27.80
CA GLY A 93 -22.47 -4.01 -28.10
C GLY A 93 -21.31 -4.86 -28.62
N ALA A 94 -20.15 -4.25 -28.88
CA ALA A 94 -18.90 -4.91 -29.26
C ALA A 94 -17.69 -4.01 -28.93
N ALA A 95 -16.47 -4.55 -29.00
CA ALA A 95 -15.24 -3.77 -28.81
C ALA A 95 -14.88 -2.98 -30.07
N PHE A 96 -14.85 -1.65 -29.96
CA PHE A 96 -14.36 -0.74 -31.00
C PHE A 96 -13.97 0.61 -30.38
N ASN A 97 -13.13 1.35 -31.09
CA ASN A 97 -12.71 2.71 -30.70
C ASN A 97 -13.51 3.77 -31.45
N THR A 98 -13.64 4.96 -30.86
CA THR A 98 -14.26 6.12 -31.49
C THR A 98 -13.37 7.35 -31.38
N ALA A 99 -13.26 8.09 -32.48
CA ALA A 99 -12.59 9.40 -32.51
C ALA A 99 -13.59 10.56 -32.55
N ARG A 100 -14.89 10.28 -32.43
CA ARG A 100 -15.95 11.27 -32.53
C ARG A 100 -15.96 12.20 -31.33
N SER A 101 -16.26 13.46 -31.57
CA SER A 101 -16.59 14.40 -30.51
C SER A 101 -17.91 14.00 -29.85
N ILE A 102 -17.94 14.04 -28.52
CA ILE A 102 -19.13 13.75 -27.72
C ILE A 102 -19.48 14.99 -26.90
N THR A 103 -20.71 15.47 -27.03
CA THR A 103 -21.23 16.60 -26.25
C THR A 103 -22.13 16.09 -25.15
N LEU A 104 -21.80 16.41 -23.90
CA LEU A 104 -22.60 16.13 -22.71
C LEU A 104 -23.50 17.34 -22.43
N GLY A 105 -24.80 17.18 -22.71
CA GLY A 105 -25.85 18.16 -22.41
C GLY A 105 -25.97 18.43 -20.92
N THR A 106 -26.82 19.37 -20.52
CA THR A 106 -26.94 19.77 -19.10
C THR A 106 -27.44 18.63 -18.20
N GLY A 107 -28.17 17.66 -18.75
CA GLY A 107 -28.56 16.42 -18.08
C GLY A 107 -27.44 15.37 -17.94
N GLY A 108 -26.26 15.62 -18.50
CA GLY A 108 -25.14 14.68 -18.52
C GLY A 108 -25.29 13.58 -19.57
N GLY A 109 -24.34 12.64 -19.59
CA GLY A 109 -24.39 11.50 -20.51
C GLY A 109 -23.76 10.26 -19.90
N ARG A 110 -24.25 9.09 -20.32
CA ARG A 110 -23.75 7.79 -19.88
C ARG A 110 -23.05 7.07 -21.02
N ILE A 111 -21.84 6.55 -20.75
CA ILE A 111 -21.16 5.60 -21.61
C ILE A 111 -21.19 4.24 -20.90
N ASP A 112 -21.90 3.31 -21.51
CA ASP A 112 -22.00 1.92 -21.05
C ASP A 112 -21.13 1.01 -21.90
N THR A 113 -20.02 0.57 -21.32
CA THR A 113 -19.11 -0.34 -22.01
C THR A 113 -19.62 -1.78 -22.10
N ASN A 114 -20.74 -2.13 -21.45
CA ASN A 114 -21.09 -3.53 -21.18
C ASN A 114 -19.86 -4.25 -20.62
N ASN A 115 -19.30 -5.23 -21.32
CA ASN A 115 -18.09 -5.97 -20.97
C ASN A 115 -16.97 -5.76 -22.00
N PHE A 116 -17.05 -4.72 -22.82
CA PHE A 116 -16.11 -4.44 -23.90
C PHE A 116 -15.18 -3.28 -23.56
N ASP A 117 -13.92 -3.43 -23.93
CA ASP A 117 -12.94 -2.35 -23.82
C ASP A 117 -13.01 -1.45 -25.05
N ALA A 118 -12.88 -0.14 -24.84
CA ALA A 118 -12.96 0.86 -25.89
C ALA A 118 -12.12 2.08 -25.57
N THR A 119 -11.56 2.69 -26.60
CA THR A 119 -10.93 4.01 -26.53
C THR A 119 -11.83 5.06 -27.16
N ALA A 120 -12.11 6.14 -26.42
CA ALA A 120 -12.68 7.37 -26.95
C ALA A 120 -11.58 8.44 -27.03
N SER A 121 -11.10 8.69 -28.25
CA SER A 121 -10.02 9.65 -28.51
C SER A 121 -10.51 11.03 -28.92
N GLY A 122 -11.79 11.15 -29.29
CA GLY A 122 -12.43 12.43 -29.56
C GLY A 122 -12.63 13.27 -28.29
N VAL A 123 -12.87 14.57 -28.47
CA VAL A 123 -13.09 15.49 -27.35
C VAL A 123 -14.49 15.29 -26.78
N LEU A 124 -14.56 15.03 -25.47
CA LEU A 124 -15.79 15.14 -24.69
C LEU A 124 -15.93 16.58 -24.19
N SER A 125 -17.06 17.21 -24.46
CA SER A 125 -17.34 18.62 -24.13
C SER A 125 -18.73 18.83 -23.52
N GLY A 126 -19.06 20.06 -23.12
CA GLY A 126 -20.40 20.43 -22.65
C GLY A 126 -20.53 20.61 -21.13
N GLY A 127 -21.71 21.00 -20.67
CA GLY A 127 -21.96 21.32 -19.26
C GLY A 127 -22.17 20.10 -18.36
N GLY A 128 -22.48 18.95 -18.94
CA GLY A 128 -22.95 17.75 -18.25
C GLY A 128 -21.87 16.90 -17.58
N LYS A 129 -22.34 16.03 -16.68
CA LYS A 129 -21.54 14.97 -16.06
C LYS A 129 -21.36 13.80 -17.03
N LEU A 130 -20.15 13.26 -17.13
CA LEU A 130 -19.89 11.96 -17.76
C LEU A 130 -20.16 10.84 -16.75
N THR A 131 -20.95 9.83 -17.11
CA THR A 131 -21.14 8.63 -16.28
C THR A 131 -20.66 7.38 -17.01
N LYS A 132 -19.60 6.76 -16.52
CA LYS A 132 -19.09 5.46 -16.97
C LYS A 132 -19.81 4.32 -16.24
N THR A 133 -20.27 3.33 -16.99
CA THR A 133 -20.82 2.06 -16.49
C THR A 133 -20.36 0.88 -17.33
N GLY A 134 -20.79 -0.33 -16.96
CA GLY A 134 -20.38 -1.57 -17.58
C GLY A 134 -19.02 -2.02 -17.04
N ALA A 135 -18.79 -3.32 -17.03
CA ALA A 135 -17.57 -3.97 -16.57
C ALA A 135 -16.32 -3.66 -17.43
N GLY A 136 -16.47 -3.28 -18.70
CA GLY A 136 -15.34 -2.99 -19.60
C GLY A 136 -14.51 -1.75 -19.21
N VAL A 137 -13.36 -1.60 -19.88
CA VAL A 137 -12.46 -0.45 -19.75
C VAL A 137 -12.83 0.62 -20.78
N LEU A 138 -13.16 1.83 -20.32
CA LEU A 138 -13.21 3.01 -21.18
C LEU A 138 -11.90 3.78 -21.04
N THR A 139 -11.13 3.90 -22.11
CA THR A 139 -9.93 4.74 -22.15
C THR A 139 -10.25 6.08 -22.78
N LEU A 140 -10.01 7.17 -22.05
CA LEU A 140 -10.13 8.53 -22.58
C LEU A 140 -8.75 9.08 -22.89
N THR A 141 -8.50 9.48 -24.13
CA THR A 141 -7.23 10.09 -24.54
C THR A 141 -7.36 11.53 -25.03
N GLY A 142 -8.58 12.00 -25.28
CA GLY A 142 -8.86 13.37 -25.70
C GLY A 142 -8.62 14.39 -24.59
N THR A 143 -8.25 15.62 -24.97
CA THR A 143 -8.27 16.78 -24.07
C THR A 143 -9.73 17.19 -23.86
N ASN A 144 -10.33 16.74 -22.78
CA ASN A 144 -11.76 16.88 -22.55
C ASN A 144 -12.08 18.19 -21.80
N THR A 145 -13.22 18.79 -22.13
CA THR A 145 -13.60 20.13 -21.65
C THR A 145 -14.93 20.16 -20.91
N TYR A 146 -15.60 19.01 -20.76
CA TYR A 146 -16.88 18.96 -20.04
C TYR A 146 -16.72 19.40 -18.58
N SER A 147 -17.72 20.13 -18.06
CA SER A 147 -17.60 20.78 -16.74
C SER A 147 -18.43 20.13 -15.62
N GLY A 148 -19.31 19.18 -15.93
CA GLY A 148 -20.19 18.56 -14.94
C GLY A 148 -19.54 17.45 -14.09
N GLY A 149 -18.25 17.16 -14.32
CA GLY A 149 -17.50 16.13 -13.62
C GLY A 149 -17.67 14.73 -14.21
N THR A 150 -17.05 13.76 -13.55
CA THR A 150 -16.98 12.37 -14.01
C THR A 150 -17.47 11.44 -12.92
N ALA A 151 -18.33 10.47 -13.25
CA ALA A 151 -18.75 9.40 -12.36
C ALA A 151 -18.38 8.03 -12.94
N ILE A 152 -17.79 7.15 -12.13
CA ILE A 152 -17.42 5.78 -12.48
C ILE A 152 -18.29 4.85 -11.64
N THR A 153 -19.39 4.39 -12.22
CA THR A 153 -20.37 3.55 -11.50
C THR A 153 -20.07 2.06 -11.57
N ALA A 154 -19.32 1.62 -12.59
CA ALA A 154 -18.84 0.25 -12.78
C ALA A 154 -17.68 0.18 -13.78
N GLY A 155 -16.90 -0.91 -13.72
CA GLY A 155 -15.75 -1.16 -14.58
C GLY A 155 -14.63 -0.15 -14.40
N THR A 156 -13.82 0.05 -15.43
CA THR A 156 -12.63 0.91 -15.35
C THR A 156 -12.75 2.12 -16.28
N LEU A 157 -12.39 3.30 -15.77
CA LEU A 157 -12.07 4.48 -16.57
C LEU A 157 -10.56 4.69 -16.54
N SER A 158 -9.91 4.57 -17.71
CA SER A 158 -8.46 4.73 -17.87
C SER A 158 -8.12 6.11 -18.46
N VAL A 159 -7.17 6.81 -17.84
CA VAL A 159 -6.72 8.14 -18.24
C VAL A 159 -5.20 8.30 -18.12
N GLY A 160 -4.60 9.04 -19.06
CA GLY A 160 -3.16 9.33 -19.08
C GLY A 160 -2.80 10.79 -18.77
N ALA A 161 -3.79 11.65 -18.61
CA ALA A 161 -3.62 13.04 -18.21
C ALA A 161 -4.84 13.52 -17.43
N ASP A 162 -4.65 14.49 -16.54
CA ASP A 162 -5.74 15.05 -15.72
C ASP A 162 -6.86 15.67 -16.58
N ASN A 163 -6.52 16.29 -17.71
CA ASN A 163 -7.49 16.88 -18.64
C ASN A 163 -8.30 15.83 -19.44
N ASN A 164 -7.97 14.53 -19.36
CA ASN A 164 -8.87 13.50 -19.87
C ASN A 164 -10.16 13.40 -19.03
N LEU A 165 -10.17 13.92 -17.80
CA LEU A 165 -11.33 13.89 -16.88
C LEU A 165 -12.24 15.13 -16.99
N GLY A 166 -12.05 15.97 -18.02
CA GLY A 166 -12.82 17.19 -18.23
C GLY A 166 -12.17 18.43 -17.60
N ALA A 167 -12.96 19.47 -17.32
CA ALA A 167 -12.47 20.72 -16.76
C ALA A 167 -11.92 20.53 -15.33
N ALA A 168 -10.74 21.08 -15.01
CA ALA A 168 -10.01 20.89 -13.74
C ALA A 168 -10.79 21.21 -12.46
N ALA A 169 -11.78 22.10 -12.54
CA ALA A 169 -12.65 22.47 -11.41
C ALA A 169 -13.70 21.41 -11.07
N SER A 170 -13.90 20.41 -11.93
CA SER A 170 -14.90 19.36 -11.75
C SER A 170 -14.33 18.13 -11.05
N GLY A 171 -15.15 17.51 -10.20
CA GLY A 171 -14.75 16.35 -9.39
C GLY A 171 -14.90 15.00 -10.10
N VAL A 172 -14.41 13.96 -9.43
CA VAL A 172 -14.56 12.56 -9.85
C VAL A 172 -15.27 11.76 -8.76
N ASP A 173 -16.42 11.19 -9.09
CA ASP A 173 -17.17 10.28 -8.23
C ASP A 173 -16.82 8.83 -8.60
N ILE A 174 -16.22 8.08 -7.69
CA ILE A 174 -15.91 6.66 -7.87
C ILE A 174 -16.94 5.86 -7.07
N GLY A 175 -17.77 5.07 -7.76
CA GLY A 175 -18.69 4.09 -7.18
C GLY A 175 -18.02 2.72 -7.14
N ALA A 176 -18.74 1.69 -7.58
CA ALA A 176 -18.25 0.31 -7.65
C ALA A 176 -17.35 0.06 -8.88
N GLY A 177 -16.39 0.96 -9.11
CA GLY A 177 -15.48 0.89 -10.25
C GLY A 177 -14.08 1.43 -9.94
N THR A 178 -13.28 1.52 -11.00
CA THR A 178 -11.85 1.82 -10.94
C THR A 178 -11.54 3.09 -11.75
N LEU A 179 -10.86 4.05 -11.12
CA LEU A 179 -10.10 5.08 -11.84
C LEU A 179 -8.68 4.57 -12.05
N GLN A 180 -8.30 4.29 -13.30
CA GLN A 180 -6.96 3.86 -13.67
C GLN A 180 -6.15 5.06 -14.19
N LEU A 181 -5.08 5.40 -13.48
CA LEU A 181 -4.10 6.43 -13.84
C LEU A 181 -2.93 5.73 -14.57
N ASN A 182 -2.97 5.75 -15.90
CA ASN A 182 -2.04 4.96 -16.74
C ASN A 182 -0.73 5.70 -17.11
N ALA A 183 -0.53 6.91 -16.58
CA ALA A 183 0.68 7.70 -16.75
C ALA A 183 0.96 8.57 -15.51
N ALA A 184 2.18 9.12 -15.44
CA ALA A 184 2.58 10.01 -14.35
C ALA A 184 1.99 11.42 -14.56
N PHE A 185 1.05 11.80 -13.70
CA PHE A 185 0.50 13.15 -13.60
C PHE A 185 -0.08 13.40 -12.21
N ASN A 186 -0.29 14.66 -11.87
CA ASN A 186 -0.90 15.05 -10.60
C ASN A 186 -2.30 15.61 -10.82
N SER A 187 -3.18 15.46 -9.83
CA SER A 187 -4.55 15.98 -9.87
C SER A 187 -4.89 16.74 -8.60
N GLY A 188 -5.45 17.94 -8.76
CA GLY A 188 -6.03 18.74 -7.69
C GLY A 188 -7.55 18.57 -7.53
N ARG A 189 -8.15 17.64 -8.28
CA ARG A 189 -9.61 17.43 -8.28
C ARG A 189 -10.08 16.87 -6.96
N ALA A 190 -11.29 17.27 -6.56
CA ALA A 190 -12.01 16.56 -5.50
C ALA A 190 -12.40 15.17 -6.02
N ILE A 191 -12.16 14.15 -5.21
CA ILE A 191 -12.56 12.77 -5.48
C ILE A 191 -13.55 12.34 -4.40
N THR A 192 -14.67 11.74 -4.80
CA THR A 192 -15.65 11.18 -3.88
C THR A 192 -15.72 9.68 -4.08
N LEU A 193 -15.35 8.91 -3.06
CA LEU A 193 -15.48 7.46 -3.00
C LEU A 193 -16.86 7.16 -2.42
N SER A 194 -17.71 6.51 -3.19
CA SER A 194 -19.12 6.27 -2.83
C SER A 194 -19.43 4.81 -2.54
N ASP A 195 -18.49 3.91 -2.79
CA ASP A 195 -18.64 2.46 -2.59
C ASP A 195 -17.46 1.87 -1.83
N VAL A 196 -17.67 0.72 -1.18
CA VAL A 196 -16.62 -0.02 -0.47
C VAL A 196 -15.64 -0.72 -1.42
N THR A 197 -15.94 -0.75 -2.72
CA THR A 197 -15.10 -1.31 -3.79
C THR A 197 -14.46 -0.23 -4.68
N SER A 198 -14.62 1.05 -4.35
CA SER A 198 -13.99 2.15 -5.09
C SER A 198 -12.47 1.96 -5.16
N THR A 199 -11.95 1.98 -6.38
CA THR A 199 -10.54 1.66 -6.63
C THR A 199 -9.83 2.78 -7.38
N ILE A 200 -8.61 3.08 -6.96
CA ILE A 200 -7.62 3.86 -7.71
C ILE A 200 -6.47 2.92 -8.06
N GLU A 201 -6.25 2.74 -9.35
CA GLU A 201 -5.16 1.96 -9.91
C GLU A 201 -4.13 2.90 -10.51
N ASN A 202 -2.87 2.78 -10.09
CA ASN A 202 -1.77 3.51 -10.72
C ASN A 202 -0.51 2.65 -10.82
N ALA A 203 -0.03 2.48 -12.05
CA ALA A 203 1.24 1.82 -12.34
C ALA A 203 2.43 2.79 -12.30
N GLN A 204 2.16 4.09 -12.38
CA GLN A 204 3.14 5.18 -12.29
C GLN A 204 2.85 6.04 -11.07
N ASP A 205 3.74 6.98 -10.77
CA ASP A 205 3.57 7.85 -9.60
C ASP A 205 2.57 8.98 -9.88
N ASN A 206 1.63 9.18 -8.95
CA ASN A 206 0.63 10.23 -9.01
C ASN A 206 0.48 10.91 -7.65
N THR A 207 0.28 12.23 -7.66
CA THR A 207 -0.11 13.01 -6.47
C THR A 207 -1.56 13.46 -6.59
N LEU A 208 -2.36 13.15 -5.57
CA LEU A 208 -3.71 13.66 -5.40
C LEU A 208 -3.68 14.73 -4.30
N SER A 209 -3.79 15.99 -4.72
CA SER A 209 -3.75 17.15 -3.81
C SER A 209 -5.12 17.69 -3.43
N GLY A 210 -6.15 17.34 -4.20
CA GLY A 210 -7.55 17.58 -3.84
C GLY A 210 -8.02 16.70 -2.69
N ILE A 211 -9.15 17.06 -2.09
CA ILE A 211 -9.77 16.27 -1.02
C ILE A 211 -10.36 14.99 -1.62
N VAL A 212 -10.01 13.85 -1.03
CA VAL A 212 -10.69 12.57 -1.22
C VAL A 212 -11.72 12.40 -0.09
N SER A 213 -12.98 12.17 -0.44
CA SER A 213 -14.14 12.22 0.46
C SER A 213 -15.12 11.08 0.22
N GLY A 214 -16.20 11.01 0.99
CA GLY A 214 -17.35 10.14 0.72
C GLY A 214 -17.51 8.96 1.68
N THR A 215 -18.52 8.14 1.45
CA THR A 215 -18.82 6.99 2.32
C THR A 215 -18.01 5.75 1.98
N GLY A 216 -17.30 5.73 0.85
CA GLY A 216 -16.58 4.57 0.35
C GLY A 216 -15.24 4.30 1.03
N LYS A 217 -14.54 3.29 0.50
CA LYS A 217 -13.17 2.89 0.86
C LYS A 217 -12.22 3.28 -0.27
N LEU A 218 -10.99 3.69 0.06
CA LEU A 218 -9.93 3.84 -0.94
C LEU A 218 -9.22 2.51 -1.14
N THR A 219 -9.43 1.82 -2.27
CA THR A 219 -8.61 0.67 -2.65
C THR A 219 -7.51 1.12 -3.61
N LYS A 220 -6.25 1.06 -3.18
CA LYS A 220 -5.07 1.35 -3.99
C LYS A 220 -4.53 0.06 -4.61
N THR A 221 -4.34 0.06 -5.93
CA THR A 221 -3.67 -1.02 -6.66
C THR A 221 -2.67 -0.49 -7.69
N GLY A 222 -1.93 -1.40 -8.34
CA GLY A 222 -0.81 -1.10 -9.21
C GLY A 222 0.47 -0.75 -8.45
N ALA A 223 1.62 -0.98 -9.09
CA ALA A 223 2.94 -0.86 -8.47
C ALA A 223 3.39 0.58 -8.16
N GLY A 224 2.71 1.59 -8.72
CA GLY A 224 3.10 3.00 -8.60
C GLY A 224 2.84 3.59 -7.22
N THR A 225 3.42 4.76 -6.97
CA THR A 225 3.24 5.54 -5.75
C THR A 225 2.03 6.47 -5.86
N LEU A 226 1.08 6.37 -4.93
CA LEU A 226 0.00 7.33 -4.76
C LEU A 226 0.31 8.24 -3.57
N THR A 227 0.61 9.50 -3.84
CA THR A 227 0.84 10.51 -2.80
C THR A 227 -0.46 11.25 -2.49
N LEU A 228 -0.89 11.20 -1.23
CA LEU A 228 -2.10 11.88 -0.75
C LEU A 228 -1.68 13.09 0.09
N THR A 229 -1.97 14.31 -0.36
CA THR A 229 -1.62 15.53 0.40
C THR A 229 -2.82 16.22 1.01
N GLY A 230 -4.03 15.94 0.51
CA GLY A 230 -5.29 16.49 1.03
C GLY A 230 -5.61 16.04 2.46
N THR A 231 -6.37 16.86 3.19
CA THR A 231 -7.06 16.41 4.41
C THR A 231 -8.30 15.64 3.97
N ASN A 232 -8.21 14.31 3.99
CA ASN A 232 -9.20 13.43 3.40
C ASN A 232 -10.27 13.01 4.41
N THR A 233 -11.48 12.71 3.93
CA THR A 233 -12.65 12.47 4.78
C THR A 233 -13.46 11.22 4.41
N TYR A 234 -12.96 10.36 3.52
CA TYR A 234 -13.63 9.11 3.19
C TYR A 234 -13.72 8.17 4.41
N ALA A 235 -14.87 7.49 4.56
CA ALA A 235 -15.25 6.87 5.83
C ALA A 235 -14.71 5.43 6.05
N ASN A 236 -14.63 4.59 5.02
CA ASN A 236 -14.34 3.16 5.17
C ASN A 236 -12.85 2.79 5.07
N GLY A 237 -11.97 3.77 5.28
CA GLY A 237 -10.52 3.55 5.37
C GLY A 237 -9.82 3.31 4.04
N THR A 238 -8.58 2.83 4.13
CA THR A 238 -7.67 2.62 3.00
C THR A 238 -7.24 1.17 2.93
N GLU A 239 -7.31 0.57 1.74
CA GLU A 239 -6.71 -0.73 1.43
C GLU A 239 -5.58 -0.56 0.42
N ILE A 240 -4.38 -1.05 0.75
CA ILE A 240 -3.22 -1.06 -0.14
C ILE A 240 -3.01 -2.51 -0.60
N THR A 241 -3.34 -2.78 -1.85
CA THR A 241 -3.22 -4.12 -2.44
C THR A 241 -1.89 -4.33 -3.15
N ASP A 242 -1.29 -3.25 -3.66
CA ASP A 242 0.02 -3.22 -4.32
C ASP A 242 0.57 -1.78 -4.33
N GLY A 243 1.88 -1.65 -4.53
CA GLY A 243 2.58 -0.37 -4.63
C GLY A 243 2.62 0.39 -3.29
N ARG A 244 2.68 1.72 -3.40
CA ARG A 244 2.95 2.61 -2.26
C ARG A 244 1.89 3.68 -2.10
N VAL A 245 1.46 3.93 -0.87
CA VAL A 245 0.74 5.15 -0.48
C VAL A 245 1.67 6.02 0.35
N VAL A 246 1.78 7.31 0.02
CA VAL A 246 2.63 8.28 0.73
C VAL A 246 1.76 9.30 1.45
N ILE A 247 2.05 9.51 2.73
CA ILE A 247 1.37 10.46 3.61
C ILE A 247 2.37 11.28 4.44
N SER A 248 1.94 12.46 4.87
CA SER A 248 2.65 13.27 5.87
C SER A 248 1.88 13.44 7.19
N LYS A 249 0.61 13.02 7.21
CA LYS A 249 -0.26 13.09 8.39
C LYS A 249 -1.36 12.02 8.31
N ASP A 250 -1.92 11.61 9.45
CA ASP A 250 -2.94 10.55 9.51
C ASP A 250 -4.21 10.92 8.72
N GLU A 251 -4.58 12.20 8.66
CA GLU A 251 -5.75 12.68 7.92
C GLU A 251 -5.62 12.52 6.42
N ASN A 252 -4.41 12.24 5.88
CA ASN A 252 -4.28 11.84 4.48
C ASN A 252 -4.95 10.48 4.20
N LEU A 253 -5.17 9.63 5.21
CA LEU A 253 -5.80 8.31 5.08
C LEU A 253 -7.33 8.32 5.28
N GLY A 254 -7.97 9.50 5.26
CA GLY A 254 -9.42 9.63 5.39
C GLY A 254 -9.88 9.86 6.83
N ALA A 255 -11.15 9.55 7.13
CA ALA A 255 -11.69 9.69 8.48
C ALA A 255 -11.00 8.73 9.46
N SER A 256 -10.69 9.17 10.68
CA SER A 256 -9.90 8.40 11.67
C SER A 256 -10.51 7.06 12.10
N ALA A 257 -11.82 6.89 11.94
CA ALA A 257 -12.51 5.62 12.18
C ALA A 257 -12.24 4.56 11.09
N GLY A 258 -11.78 4.98 9.91
CA GLY A 258 -11.43 4.09 8.81
C GLY A 258 -10.10 3.38 9.07
N GLY A 259 -10.11 2.04 9.02
CA GLY A 259 -8.91 1.23 9.18
C GLY A 259 -7.94 1.32 8.00
N LEU A 260 -6.76 0.75 8.18
CA LEU A 260 -5.78 0.49 7.12
C LEU A 260 -5.71 -1.01 6.86
N VAL A 261 -5.81 -1.43 5.61
CA VAL A 261 -5.71 -2.84 5.21
C VAL A 261 -4.53 -3.02 4.26
N PHE A 262 -3.68 -4.00 4.54
CA PHE A 262 -2.68 -4.49 3.59
C PHE A 262 -3.16 -5.83 3.05
N GLY A 263 -3.39 -5.87 1.73
CA GLY A 263 -3.98 -7.01 1.04
C GLY A 263 -3.26 -7.37 -0.26
N GLY A 264 -3.99 -7.97 -1.20
CA GLY A 264 -3.48 -8.30 -2.53
C GLY A 264 -2.33 -9.34 -2.53
N ASN A 265 -1.19 -8.96 -3.08
CA ASN A 265 -0.01 -9.82 -3.24
C ASN A 265 1.01 -9.67 -2.09
N GLY A 266 0.73 -8.84 -1.07
CA GLY A 266 1.61 -8.63 0.08
C GLY A 266 2.79 -7.68 -0.18
N THR A 267 2.72 -6.83 -1.20
CA THR A 267 3.75 -5.81 -1.53
C THR A 267 3.36 -4.39 -1.09
N GLY A 268 2.18 -4.20 -0.50
CA GLY A 268 1.66 -2.89 -0.13
C GLY A 268 2.54 -2.16 0.89
N ILE A 269 2.81 -0.89 0.63
CA ILE A 269 3.63 -0.01 1.48
C ILE A 269 2.84 1.24 1.86
N LEU A 270 2.76 1.54 3.16
CA LEU A 270 2.46 2.89 3.63
C LEU A 270 3.78 3.58 3.99
N GLN A 271 4.08 4.68 3.32
CA GLN A 271 5.23 5.52 3.62
C GLN A 271 4.80 6.80 4.33
N MET A 272 5.43 7.06 5.47
CA MET A 272 5.26 8.28 6.25
C MET A 272 6.48 9.16 6.01
N THR A 273 6.26 10.38 5.50
CA THR A 273 7.34 11.35 5.23
C THR A 273 7.57 12.34 6.37
N GLU A 274 6.71 12.31 7.38
CA GLU A 274 6.75 13.14 8.59
C GLU A 274 6.29 12.29 9.78
N ASN A 275 6.32 12.84 10.99
CA ASN A 275 5.81 12.15 12.18
C ASN A 275 4.30 11.93 12.09
N VAL A 276 3.86 10.67 12.11
CA VAL A 276 2.44 10.29 12.11
C VAL A 276 2.08 9.60 13.42
N THR A 277 1.03 10.11 14.07
CA THR A 277 0.35 9.40 15.17
C THR A 277 -1.01 8.92 14.67
N SER A 278 -1.28 7.63 14.78
CA SER A 278 -2.52 7.02 14.30
C SER A 278 -3.11 6.06 15.32
N ALA A 279 -4.43 6.15 15.50
CA ALA A 279 -5.21 5.20 16.29
C ALA A 279 -5.97 4.19 15.41
N ARG A 280 -5.74 4.21 14.09
CA ARG A 280 -6.42 3.32 13.14
C ARG A 280 -6.03 1.87 13.40
N SER A 281 -7.01 0.98 13.30
CA SER A 281 -6.70 -0.45 13.19
C SER A 281 -5.94 -0.73 11.90
N ILE A 282 -4.99 -1.66 11.96
CA ILE A 282 -4.30 -2.20 10.79
C ILE A 282 -4.70 -3.66 10.64
N THR A 283 -5.11 -4.06 9.43
CA THR A 283 -5.39 -5.45 9.09
C THR A 283 -4.41 -5.93 8.02
N LEU A 284 -3.58 -6.91 8.38
CA LEU A 284 -2.62 -7.59 7.51
C LEU A 284 -3.28 -8.87 6.97
N THR A 285 -4.16 -8.75 5.97
CA THR A 285 -4.67 -9.96 5.29
C THR A 285 -3.53 -10.63 4.52
N GLN A 286 -2.60 -9.81 4.03
CA GLN A 286 -1.31 -10.18 3.46
C GLN A 286 -0.19 -9.42 4.18
N ASN A 287 1.06 -9.66 3.78
CA ASN A 287 2.19 -8.91 4.32
C ASN A 287 2.02 -7.41 4.04
N GLY A 288 2.36 -6.58 5.03
CA GLY A 288 2.26 -5.13 4.92
C GLY A 288 3.55 -4.45 5.36
N THR A 289 3.89 -3.33 4.72
CA THR A 289 5.09 -2.56 5.05
C THR A 289 4.73 -1.16 5.55
N LEU A 290 5.28 -0.80 6.70
CA LEU A 290 5.32 0.57 7.22
C LEU A 290 6.73 1.14 7.01
N ASP A 291 6.85 2.17 6.18
CA ASP A 291 8.10 2.85 5.85
C ASP A 291 8.15 4.23 6.53
N THR A 292 8.92 4.35 7.61
CA THR A 292 9.10 5.61 8.36
C THR A 292 10.28 6.40 7.80
N LYS A 293 10.21 6.72 6.50
CA LYS A 293 11.29 7.29 5.70
C LYS A 293 12.07 8.39 6.43
N ASN A 294 13.32 8.15 6.81
CA ASN A 294 14.18 9.20 7.35
C ASN A 294 14.64 10.16 6.24
N VAL A 295 13.97 11.30 6.09
CA VAL A 295 14.47 12.43 5.29
C VAL A 295 15.46 13.25 6.11
N GLY A 296 16.75 12.93 6.02
CA GLY A 296 17.81 13.89 6.39
C GLY A 296 18.75 13.53 7.55
N GLY A 297 19.01 12.25 7.85
CA GLY A 297 20.23 11.82 8.56
C GLY A 297 20.46 12.34 10.00
N GLY A 298 19.50 13.03 10.61
CA GLY A 298 19.71 13.68 11.92
C GLY A 298 18.46 13.92 12.76
N SER A 299 17.28 13.46 12.36
CA SER A 299 16.10 13.45 13.22
C SER A 299 15.33 12.16 12.98
N SER A 300 15.41 11.21 13.92
CA SER A 300 14.61 9.98 13.86
C SER A 300 13.13 10.37 13.88
N GLN A 301 12.46 10.25 12.74
CA GLN A 301 11.01 10.38 12.69
C GLN A 301 10.38 9.47 13.75
N LEU A 302 9.40 9.99 14.48
CA LEU A 302 8.71 9.27 15.54
C LEU A 302 7.28 9.01 15.09
N ASN A 303 7.01 7.78 14.67
CA ASN A 303 5.67 7.34 14.28
C ASN A 303 5.08 6.49 15.39
N THR A 304 3.81 6.72 15.72
CA THR A 304 3.11 5.97 16.78
C THR A 304 1.81 5.40 16.25
N PHE A 305 1.66 4.08 16.36
CA PHE A 305 0.42 3.38 16.05
C PHE A 305 -0.16 2.77 17.32
N SER A 306 -1.32 3.29 17.74
CA SER A 306 -2.04 2.88 18.95
C SER A 306 -3.30 2.06 18.68
N GLY A 307 -3.70 1.91 17.42
CA GLY A 307 -4.72 0.95 17.00
C GLY A 307 -4.16 -0.47 16.91
N VAL A 308 -5.06 -1.46 17.02
CA VAL A 308 -4.70 -2.88 16.94
C VAL A 308 -4.26 -3.24 15.54
N VAL A 309 -3.10 -3.89 15.42
CA VAL A 309 -2.64 -4.59 14.22
C VAL A 309 -3.08 -6.06 14.32
N SER A 310 -3.74 -6.58 13.29
CA SER A 310 -4.33 -7.92 13.25
C SER A 310 -4.13 -8.59 11.88
N GLY A 311 -4.46 -9.89 11.76
CA GLY A 311 -4.42 -10.62 10.47
C GLY A 311 -3.32 -11.69 10.39
N SER A 312 -3.24 -12.39 9.26
CA SER A 312 -2.28 -13.48 9.05
C SER A 312 -0.93 -13.03 8.49
N GLY A 313 -0.87 -11.85 7.87
CA GLY A 313 0.35 -11.33 7.25
C GLY A 313 1.40 -10.88 8.26
N SER A 314 2.65 -10.77 7.80
CA SER A 314 3.75 -10.19 8.57
C SER A 314 3.73 -8.66 8.50
N LEU A 315 4.14 -8.00 9.58
CA LEU A 315 4.41 -6.56 9.58
C LEU A 315 5.88 -6.30 9.27
N THR A 316 6.18 -5.58 8.19
CA THR A 316 7.54 -5.11 7.89
C THR A 316 7.69 -3.63 8.26
N LYS A 317 8.69 -3.31 9.06
CA LYS A 317 9.12 -1.94 9.34
C LYS A 317 10.40 -1.65 8.54
N THR A 318 10.38 -0.59 7.74
CA THR A 318 11.55 -0.08 7.01
C THR A 318 11.66 1.44 7.16
N GLY A 319 12.69 2.03 6.55
CA GLY A 319 13.09 3.43 6.70
C GLY A 319 13.71 3.73 8.07
N GLY A 320 14.71 4.61 8.11
CA GLY A 320 15.51 4.87 9.33
C GLY A 320 14.79 5.51 10.53
N GLY A 321 13.50 5.85 10.44
CA GLY A 321 12.71 6.35 11.56
C GLY A 321 12.32 5.29 12.61
N SER A 322 11.68 5.74 13.69
CA SER A 322 11.11 4.93 14.76
C SER A 322 9.61 4.69 14.58
N LEU A 323 9.16 3.49 14.91
CA LEU A 323 7.77 3.07 14.96
C LEU A 323 7.43 2.51 16.35
N THR A 324 6.60 3.23 17.10
CA THR A 324 6.04 2.76 18.36
C THR A 324 4.75 1.99 18.11
N LEU A 325 4.69 0.73 18.56
CA LEU A 325 3.47 -0.07 18.59
C LEU A 325 2.98 -0.17 20.04
N SER A 326 1.85 0.46 20.37
CA SER A 326 1.37 0.53 21.76
C SER A 326 0.16 -0.36 22.08
N ALA A 327 -0.54 -0.83 21.05
CA ALA A 327 -1.70 -1.71 21.19
C ALA A 327 -1.30 -3.15 21.55
N THR A 328 -2.26 -3.92 22.07
CA THR A 328 -2.17 -5.38 22.10
C THR A 328 -2.51 -5.89 20.70
N ASN A 329 -1.49 -6.32 19.96
CA ASN A 329 -1.60 -6.72 18.56
C ASN A 329 -1.82 -8.23 18.45
N THR A 330 -2.47 -8.66 17.37
CA THR A 330 -2.91 -10.06 17.18
C THR A 330 -2.48 -10.68 15.85
N TYR A 331 -1.70 -9.95 15.03
CA TYR A 331 -1.22 -10.49 13.76
C TYR A 331 -0.28 -11.69 13.97
N THR A 332 -0.38 -12.71 13.11
CA THR A 332 0.32 -13.99 13.31
C THR A 332 1.54 -14.19 12.42
N GLY A 333 1.71 -13.38 11.37
CA GLY A 333 2.83 -13.52 10.42
C GLY A 333 4.20 -13.07 10.95
N GLY A 334 4.26 -12.52 12.16
CA GLY A 334 5.49 -12.02 12.77
C GLY A 334 5.89 -10.61 12.33
N THR A 335 7.01 -10.14 12.87
CA THR A 335 7.51 -8.77 12.69
C THR A 335 8.88 -8.81 12.02
N ILE A 336 9.01 -8.09 10.90
CA ILE A 336 10.26 -7.92 10.18
C ILE A 336 10.76 -6.48 10.42
N ILE A 337 11.97 -6.34 10.94
CA ILE A 337 12.67 -5.07 11.12
C ILE A 337 13.76 -5.01 10.05
N ASP A 338 13.45 -4.28 8.98
CA ASP A 338 14.34 -4.13 7.83
C ASP A 338 15.26 -2.91 7.97
N ASP A 339 14.76 -1.85 8.62
CA ASP A 339 15.52 -0.64 8.93
C ASP A 339 14.87 0.18 10.06
N GLY A 340 15.67 1.03 10.71
CA GLY A 340 15.25 1.90 11.78
C GLY A 340 14.85 1.13 13.04
N GLN A 341 13.86 1.65 13.76
CA GLN A 341 13.56 1.17 15.11
C GLN A 341 12.08 0.82 15.30
N ILE A 342 11.81 -0.27 16.02
CA ILE A 342 10.50 -0.54 16.63
C ILE A 342 10.62 -0.34 18.15
N VAL A 343 9.67 0.39 18.73
CA VAL A 343 9.55 0.59 20.18
C VAL A 343 8.35 -0.20 20.71
N ILE A 344 8.59 -1.00 21.74
CA ILE A 344 7.56 -1.80 22.43
C ILE A 344 7.67 -1.67 23.96
N SER A 345 6.55 -1.85 24.65
CA SER A 345 6.50 -1.91 26.12
C SER A 345 6.14 -3.30 26.68
N ARG A 346 5.70 -4.21 25.81
CA ARG A 346 5.31 -5.60 26.12
C ARG A 346 5.34 -6.46 24.86
N ASP A 347 5.45 -7.78 25.01
CA ASP A 347 5.57 -8.72 23.89
C ASP A 347 4.38 -8.67 22.92
N ASP A 348 3.15 -8.53 23.43
CA ASP A 348 1.94 -8.45 22.60
C ASP A 348 1.91 -7.22 21.67
N ASN A 349 2.82 -6.24 21.85
CA ASN A 349 2.99 -5.17 20.85
C ASN A 349 3.52 -5.73 19.51
N LEU A 350 4.13 -6.92 19.49
CA LEU A 350 4.67 -7.60 18.31
C LEU A 350 3.70 -8.63 17.70
N GLY A 351 2.42 -8.63 18.07
CA GLY A 351 1.42 -9.55 17.51
C GLY A 351 1.26 -10.82 18.35
N ALA A 352 0.78 -11.90 17.75
CA ALA A 352 0.61 -13.19 18.43
C ALA A 352 1.96 -13.86 18.71
N ALA A 353 2.13 -14.50 19.88
CA ALA A 353 3.41 -15.05 20.38
C ALA A 353 4.11 -16.07 19.47
N ASN A 354 3.41 -16.65 18.50
CA ASN A 354 3.98 -17.57 17.50
C ASN A 354 4.64 -16.85 16.30
N GLY A 355 4.42 -15.55 16.13
CA GLY A 355 5.07 -14.73 15.12
C GLY A 355 6.53 -14.44 15.48
N ALA A 356 7.47 -14.83 14.61
CA ALA A 356 8.89 -14.58 14.82
C ALA A 356 9.24 -13.09 14.70
N ILE A 357 10.37 -12.70 15.28
CA ILE A 357 11.02 -11.41 15.03
C ILE A 357 12.16 -11.66 14.04
N LYS A 358 12.22 -10.90 12.96
CA LYS A 358 13.26 -11.04 11.95
C LYS A 358 13.96 -9.71 11.69
N PHE A 359 15.28 -9.70 11.81
CA PHE A 359 16.13 -8.61 11.37
C PHE A 359 16.74 -8.98 10.01
N THR A 360 16.59 -8.10 9.01
CA THR A 360 17.09 -8.37 7.65
C THR A 360 18.53 -7.87 7.47
N ASN A 361 19.13 -8.16 6.31
CA ASN A 361 20.49 -7.76 5.96
C ASN A 361 20.59 -6.39 5.27
N ARG A 362 19.50 -5.61 5.20
CA ARG A 362 19.51 -4.36 4.43
C ARG A 362 20.17 -3.21 5.18
N ASN A 363 19.85 -3.03 6.47
CA ASN A 363 20.35 -1.95 7.34
C ASN A 363 20.34 -2.41 8.82
N LEU A 364 20.73 -1.52 9.75
CA LEU A 364 20.67 -1.75 11.19
C LEU A 364 19.23 -1.68 11.70
N GLY A 365 18.64 -2.83 12.02
CA GLY A 365 17.34 -2.89 12.68
C GLY A 365 17.47 -2.82 14.21
N HIS A 366 16.62 -2.02 14.85
CA HIS A 366 16.58 -1.85 16.30
C HIS A 366 15.23 -2.28 16.90
N LEU A 367 15.27 -3.09 17.95
CA LEU A 367 14.14 -3.31 18.85
C LEU A 367 14.44 -2.63 20.18
N GLN A 368 13.69 -1.57 20.51
CA GLN A 368 13.86 -0.83 21.76
C GLN A 368 12.72 -1.13 22.74
N PHE A 369 13.08 -1.24 24.02
CA PHE A 369 12.12 -1.40 25.11
C PHE A 369 11.72 -0.06 25.74
N ALA A 370 10.44 0.07 26.02
CA ALA A 370 9.80 1.14 26.79
C ALA A 370 9.09 0.57 28.05
N GLY A 371 9.37 -0.68 28.39
CA GLY A 371 8.85 -1.46 29.51
C GLY A 371 9.56 -2.81 29.53
N ASP A 372 9.40 -3.58 30.62
CA ASP A 372 9.99 -4.91 30.70
C ASP A 372 9.30 -5.87 29.70
N VAL A 373 10.10 -6.67 28.98
CA VAL A 373 9.62 -7.56 27.91
C VAL A 373 10.05 -8.99 28.19
N SER A 374 9.10 -9.93 28.19
CA SER A 374 9.37 -11.37 28.20
C SER A 374 8.74 -12.01 26.97
N SER A 375 9.53 -12.74 26.19
CA SER A 375 9.10 -13.26 24.89
C SER A 375 9.59 -14.68 24.64
N GLY A 376 8.68 -15.52 24.14
CA GLY A 376 8.98 -16.87 23.63
C GLY A 376 9.27 -16.92 22.12
N ARG A 377 9.29 -15.78 21.44
CA ARG A 377 9.44 -15.71 19.98
C ARG A 377 10.83 -16.15 19.55
N ALA A 378 10.89 -16.87 18.44
CA ALA A 378 12.16 -17.05 17.73
C ALA A 378 12.63 -15.71 17.16
N ILE A 379 13.94 -15.49 17.17
CA ILE A 379 14.57 -14.32 16.56
C ILE A 379 15.48 -14.80 15.42
N GLN A 380 15.28 -14.26 14.23
CA GLN A 380 16.15 -14.49 13.07
C GLN A 380 17.00 -13.25 12.80
N LEU A 381 18.32 -13.42 12.77
CA LEU A 381 19.33 -12.41 12.48
C LEU A 381 19.92 -12.67 11.09
N ASP A 382 19.31 -12.13 10.04
CA ASP A 382 19.91 -12.20 8.69
C ASP A 382 20.94 -11.06 8.46
N GLY A 383 20.85 -10.00 9.26
CA GLY A 383 21.83 -8.91 9.36
C GLY A 383 22.09 -8.51 10.82
N MET A 384 22.85 -7.44 11.02
CA MET A 384 23.13 -6.92 12.36
C MET A 384 21.85 -6.42 13.01
N ALA A 385 21.59 -6.88 14.23
CA ALA A 385 20.40 -6.51 15.00
C ALA A 385 20.80 -5.86 16.32
N THR A 386 20.14 -4.75 16.66
CA THR A 386 20.28 -4.14 17.98
C THR A 386 19.05 -4.39 18.83
N ILE A 387 19.25 -4.96 20.02
CA ILE A 387 18.26 -4.96 21.10
C ILE A 387 18.70 -3.89 22.10
N ASP A 388 17.93 -2.80 22.14
CA ASP A 388 18.12 -1.70 23.08
C ASP A 388 17.18 -1.86 24.27
N THR A 389 17.73 -2.20 25.43
CA THR A 389 16.90 -2.32 26.63
C THR A 389 16.46 -0.98 27.19
N ASN A 390 17.14 0.12 26.85
CA ASN A 390 16.80 1.48 27.29
C ASN A 390 16.46 1.58 28.79
N GLY A 391 17.23 0.86 29.63
CA GLY A 391 17.05 0.81 31.08
C GLY A 391 16.06 -0.23 31.63
N HIS A 392 15.31 -0.92 30.76
CA HIS A 392 14.36 -1.98 31.13
C HIS A 392 14.97 -3.38 31.06
N HIS A 393 14.26 -4.40 31.54
CA HIS A 393 14.69 -5.79 31.46
C HIS A 393 13.99 -6.54 30.32
N GLY A 394 14.75 -7.37 29.61
CA GLY A 394 14.27 -8.25 28.56
C GLY A 394 14.59 -9.71 28.85
N SER A 395 13.70 -10.64 28.54
CA SER A 395 13.98 -12.08 28.56
C SER A 395 13.45 -12.74 27.28
N PHE A 396 14.34 -13.43 26.55
CA PHE A 396 13.98 -14.23 25.38
C PHE A 396 14.27 -15.71 25.63
N SER A 397 13.24 -16.54 25.50
CA SER A 397 13.32 -18.00 25.60
C SER A 397 13.29 -18.71 24.25
N GLY A 398 12.85 -18.04 23.19
CA GLY A 398 12.95 -18.53 21.83
C GLY A 398 14.39 -18.58 21.32
N VAL A 399 14.63 -19.40 20.30
CA VAL A 399 15.94 -19.52 19.66
C VAL A 399 16.27 -18.25 18.86
N VAL A 400 17.44 -17.68 19.11
CA VAL A 400 18.10 -16.70 18.24
C VAL A 400 18.95 -17.45 17.22
N SER A 401 18.77 -17.18 15.93
CA SER A 401 19.39 -17.90 14.81
C SER A 401 19.80 -16.95 13.69
N GLY A 402 20.51 -17.44 12.66
CA GLY A 402 20.90 -16.65 11.48
C GLY A 402 22.39 -16.32 11.43
N THR A 403 22.82 -15.54 10.45
CA THR A 403 24.25 -15.22 10.23
C THR A 403 24.67 -13.86 10.79
N GLY A 404 23.69 -13.05 11.21
CA GLY A 404 23.90 -11.69 11.71
C GLY A 404 24.45 -11.64 13.13
N GLU A 405 25.03 -10.49 13.46
CA GLU A 405 25.51 -10.13 14.80
C GLU A 405 24.35 -9.67 15.69
N LEU A 406 24.39 -10.05 16.97
CA LEU A 406 23.52 -9.52 18.00
C LEU A 406 24.22 -8.42 18.80
N THR A 407 23.69 -7.20 18.73
CA THR A 407 24.15 -6.06 19.54
C THR A 407 23.17 -5.78 20.68
N LYS A 408 23.65 -5.84 21.91
CA LYS A 408 22.93 -5.45 23.13
C LYS A 408 23.38 -4.06 23.57
N THR A 409 22.43 -3.14 23.70
CA THR A 409 22.64 -1.81 24.27
C THR A 409 21.59 -1.46 25.32
N GLY A 410 21.68 -0.27 25.92
CA GLY A 410 20.81 0.18 27.00
C GLY A 410 21.22 -0.37 28.37
N ALA A 411 20.91 0.36 29.44
CA ALA A 411 21.43 0.08 30.78
C ALA A 411 20.88 -1.21 31.45
N GLY A 412 19.74 -1.72 30.98
CA GLY A 412 19.09 -2.88 31.61
C GLY A 412 19.66 -4.24 31.19
N VAL A 413 19.04 -5.31 31.69
CA VAL A 413 19.47 -6.71 31.47
C VAL A 413 18.71 -7.33 30.30
N LEU A 414 19.43 -7.94 29.36
CA LEU A 414 18.86 -8.84 28.36
C LEU A 414 19.21 -10.28 28.73
N THR A 415 18.23 -11.10 29.05
CA THR A 415 18.40 -12.51 29.42
C THR A 415 18.06 -13.40 28.24
N LEU A 416 18.99 -14.28 27.85
CA LEU A 416 18.79 -15.29 26.81
C LEU A 416 18.75 -16.68 27.43
N THR A 417 17.59 -17.32 27.41
CA THR A 417 17.37 -18.68 27.94
C THR A 417 17.19 -19.74 26.86
N GLY A 418 17.05 -19.32 25.59
CA GLY A 418 17.02 -20.20 24.42
C GLY A 418 18.38 -20.84 24.11
N THR A 419 18.36 -21.94 23.35
CA THR A 419 19.59 -22.52 22.77
C THR A 419 19.86 -21.86 21.43
N ASN A 420 20.69 -20.82 21.45
CA ASN A 420 20.92 -19.96 20.30
C ASN A 420 21.94 -20.57 19.33
N SER A 421 21.79 -20.23 18.05
CA SER A 421 22.52 -20.81 16.91
C SER A 421 22.98 -19.79 15.87
N TYR A 422 22.85 -18.49 16.16
CA TYR A 422 23.33 -17.44 15.24
C TYR A 422 24.87 -17.47 15.14
N SER A 423 25.45 -17.06 14.02
CA SER A 423 26.90 -17.19 13.80
C SER A 423 27.67 -15.87 13.71
N GLY A 424 27.00 -14.72 13.76
CA GLY A 424 27.64 -13.41 13.57
C GLY A 424 28.36 -12.84 14.80
N GLY A 425 28.37 -13.56 15.92
CA GLY A 425 28.95 -13.07 17.19
C GLY A 425 28.02 -12.14 17.95
N THR A 426 28.54 -11.54 19.03
CA THR A 426 27.77 -10.68 19.94
C THR A 426 28.55 -9.43 20.31
N ALA A 427 27.89 -8.28 20.30
CA ALA A 427 28.39 -7.05 20.93
C ALA A 427 27.52 -6.66 22.12
N ILE A 428 28.15 -6.26 23.23
CA ILE A 428 27.50 -5.71 24.41
C ILE A 428 28.07 -4.32 24.61
N THR A 429 27.34 -3.30 24.18
CA THR A 429 27.80 -1.90 24.27
C THR A 429 27.39 -1.22 25.57
N ALA A 430 26.33 -1.73 26.24
CA ALA A 430 25.86 -1.24 27.53
C ALA A 430 24.96 -2.25 28.26
N GLY A 431 24.89 -2.11 29.58
CA GLY A 431 24.06 -2.94 30.46
C GLY A 431 24.58 -4.37 30.59
N THR A 432 23.68 -5.33 30.81
CA THR A 432 24.03 -6.74 31.00
C THR A 432 23.40 -7.61 29.91
N LEU A 433 24.18 -8.52 29.34
CA LEU A 433 23.69 -9.70 28.64
C LEU A 433 23.83 -10.90 29.57
N GLN A 434 22.73 -11.51 29.98
CA GLN A 434 22.70 -12.69 30.85
C GLN A 434 22.38 -13.95 30.04
N ILE A 435 23.20 -14.99 30.20
CA ILE A 435 23.02 -16.29 29.56
C ILE A 435 22.47 -17.28 30.57
N GLY A 436 21.24 -17.75 30.32
CA GLY A 436 20.48 -18.56 31.27
C GLY A 436 19.81 -17.74 32.38
N ASP A 437 18.99 -18.42 33.18
CA ASP A 437 18.28 -17.83 34.33
C ASP A 437 18.19 -18.84 35.50
N GLY A 438 19.34 -19.39 35.88
CA GLY A 438 19.48 -20.45 36.89
C GLY A 438 19.12 -21.86 36.41
N GLY A 439 18.49 -21.98 35.23
CA GLY A 439 18.21 -23.26 34.56
C GLY A 439 19.42 -23.89 33.85
N THR A 440 19.14 -24.89 33.02
CA THR A 440 20.13 -25.62 32.20
C THR A 440 20.11 -25.22 30.73
N THR A 441 19.42 -24.12 30.39
CA THR A 441 19.30 -23.58 29.01
C THR A 441 19.83 -22.14 28.95
N GLY A 442 20.04 -21.64 27.74
CA GLY A 442 20.71 -20.37 27.47
C GLY A 442 22.10 -20.60 26.88
N SER A 443 22.34 -20.10 25.67
CA SER A 443 23.65 -20.08 25.03
C SER A 443 23.80 -18.85 24.15
N ILE A 444 25.03 -18.53 23.78
CA ILE A 444 25.38 -17.63 22.67
C ILE A 444 26.50 -18.30 21.87
N VAL A 445 26.80 -17.81 20.68
CA VAL A 445 27.74 -18.42 19.74
C VAL A 445 28.68 -17.35 19.19
N GLY A 446 29.95 -17.72 19.00
CA GLY A 446 30.98 -16.84 18.48
C GLY A 446 31.61 -15.94 19.54
N ASP A 447 32.43 -15.01 19.07
CA ASP A 447 33.17 -14.06 19.91
C ASP A 447 32.24 -12.97 20.47
N VAL A 448 32.65 -12.37 21.58
CA VAL A 448 31.92 -11.31 22.28
C VAL A 448 32.79 -10.06 22.40
N ALA A 449 32.37 -8.97 21.77
CA ALA A 449 32.86 -7.63 22.07
C ALA A 449 32.06 -7.08 23.26
N ASN A 450 32.68 -6.97 24.43
CA ASN A 450 32.01 -6.64 25.68
C ASN A 450 32.54 -5.33 26.27
N ASP A 451 31.69 -4.29 26.28
CA ASP A 451 31.88 -3.03 27.00
C ASP A 451 30.85 -2.85 28.14
N GLY A 452 30.03 -3.88 28.38
CA GLY A 452 29.05 -3.92 29.47
C GLY A 452 29.34 -5.04 30.47
N VAL A 453 28.36 -5.91 30.68
CA VAL A 453 28.49 -7.11 31.51
C VAL A 453 28.04 -8.33 30.71
N LEU A 454 28.92 -9.32 30.55
CA LEU A 454 28.53 -10.66 30.12
C LEU A 454 28.36 -11.54 31.36
N ALA A 455 27.12 -11.96 31.63
CA ALA A 455 26.77 -12.75 32.80
C ALA A 455 26.36 -14.18 32.42
N PHE A 456 26.86 -15.17 33.14
CA PHE A 456 26.45 -16.57 33.02
C PHE A 456 25.65 -16.98 34.26
N ASN A 457 24.39 -17.35 34.07
CA ASN A 457 23.51 -17.81 35.13
C ASN A 457 22.89 -19.17 34.77
N ARG A 458 23.70 -20.23 34.85
CA ARG A 458 23.30 -21.60 34.56
C ARG A 458 23.59 -22.53 35.75
N SER A 459 22.77 -23.56 35.94
CA SER A 459 22.97 -24.55 37.01
C SER A 459 23.83 -25.76 36.63
N ASN A 460 24.04 -26.01 35.34
CA ASN A 460 24.92 -27.06 34.85
C ASN A 460 26.19 -26.48 34.21
N SER A 461 27.05 -27.34 33.66
CA SER A 461 28.23 -26.88 32.95
C SER A 461 27.89 -26.27 31.57
N LEU A 462 28.56 -25.17 31.22
CA LEU A 462 28.58 -24.57 29.89
C LEU A 462 30.05 -24.36 29.47
N THR A 463 30.45 -24.92 28.34
CA THR A 463 31.71 -24.57 27.70
C THR A 463 31.48 -23.43 26.73
N PHE A 464 32.17 -22.31 26.94
CA PHE A 464 32.13 -21.15 26.07
C PHE A 464 33.44 -21.05 25.28
N HIS A 465 33.32 -21.10 23.96
CA HIS A 465 34.45 -21.15 23.03
C HIS A 465 34.88 -19.79 22.48
N GLY A 466 33.97 -18.81 22.46
CA GLY A 466 34.25 -17.48 21.92
C GLY A 466 35.32 -16.74 22.72
N VAL A 467 36.03 -15.86 22.03
CA VAL A 467 36.90 -14.86 22.64
C VAL A 467 36.04 -13.72 23.18
N VAL A 468 36.27 -13.35 24.44
CA VAL A 468 35.73 -12.14 25.05
C VAL A 468 36.79 -11.04 24.95
N SER A 469 36.39 -9.88 24.46
CA SER A 469 37.24 -8.70 24.28
C SER A 469 36.53 -7.45 24.79
N GLY A 470 37.25 -6.32 24.91
CA GLY A 470 36.67 -5.03 25.28
C GLY A 470 36.94 -4.61 26.71
N THR A 471 36.19 -3.63 27.21
CA THR A 471 36.42 -3.02 28.53
C THR A 471 35.43 -3.48 29.61
N GLY A 472 34.44 -4.26 29.21
CA GLY A 472 33.36 -4.77 30.06
C GLY A 472 33.80 -5.89 30.99
N SER A 473 32.89 -6.26 31.89
CA SER A 473 33.10 -7.26 32.94
C SER A 473 32.47 -8.60 32.61
N LEU A 474 32.99 -9.65 33.26
CA LEU A 474 32.42 -10.99 33.25
C LEU A 474 31.82 -11.31 34.62
N SER A 475 30.64 -11.94 34.64
CA SER A 475 29.98 -12.37 35.88
C SER A 475 29.55 -13.83 35.83
N GLN A 476 30.08 -14.67 36.73
CA GLN A 476 29.56 -16.01 37.00
C GLN A 476 28.55 -15.94 38.15
N MET A 477 27.28 -16.21 37.85
CA MET A 477 26.15 -16.05 38.77
C MET A 477 25.40 -17.34 39.05
N GLY A 478 25.50 -18.34 38.17
CA GLY A 478 24.80 -19.61 38.31
C GLY A 478 25.51 -20.57 39.25
N SER A 479 24.78 -21.55 39.79
CA SER A 479 25.38 -22.61 40.64
C SER A 479 26.25 -23.61 39.86
N GLY A 480 26.21 -23.58 38.53
CA GLY A 480 26.94 -24.48 37.64
C GLY A 480 28.40 -24.09 37.41
N THR A 481 28.93 -24.54 36.27
CA THR A 481 30.34 -24.31 35.89
C THR A 481 30.44 -23.74 34.49
N THR A 482 30.95 -22.51 34.35
CA THR A 482 31.33 -21.95 33.05
C THR A 482 32.79 -22.31 32.78
N VAL A 483 33.07 -22.94 31.64
CA VAL A 483 34.42 -23.26 31.17
C VAL A 483 34.78 -22.31 30.04
N LEU A 484 35.73 -21.41 30.24
CA LEU A 484 36.23 -20.52 29.19
C LEU A 484 37.40 -21.19 28.47
N THR A 485 37.34 -21.21 27.14
CA THR A 485 38.40 -21.81 26.31
C THR A 485 39.03 -20.82 25.32
N GLY A 486 38.37 -19.68 25.06
CA GLY A 486 38.91 -18.59 24.24
C GLY A 486 40.08 -17.86 24.89
N THR A 487 41.03 -17.36 24.09
CA THR A 487 42.07 -16.46 24.57
C THR A 487 41.47 -15.06 24.69
N ASN A 488 41.04 -14.70 25.90
CA ASN A 488 40.29 -13.50 26.17
C ASN A 488 41.22 -12.29 26.31
N SER A 489 40.73 -11.13 25.91
CA SER A 489 41.45 -9.85 25.95
C SER A 489 40.61 -8.74 26.58
N ASP A 490 39.54 -9.08 27.29
CA ASP A 490 38.77 -8.11 28.08
C ASP A 490 39.60 -7.61 29.27
N SER A 491 39.44 -6.33 29.60
CA SER A 491 40.18 -5.68 30.70
C SER A 491 39.33 -5.39 31.93
N GLY A 492 38.07 -5.82 31.93
CA GLY A 492 37.15 -5.58 33.05
C GLY A 492 37.28 -6.59 34.17
N VAL A 493 36.55 -6.34 35.26
CA VAL A 493 36.56 -7.23 36.43
C VAL A 493 35.84 -8.54 36.10
N THR A 494 36.44 -9.67 36.46
CA THR A 494 35.73 -10.96 36.53
C THR A 494 35.17 -11.16 37.94
N ALA A 495 33.85 -11.24 38.06
CA ALA A 495 33.15 -11.49 39.32
C ALA A 495 32.59 -12.92 39.37
N ILE A 496 32.82 -13.64 40.47
CA ILE A 496 32.23 -14.96 40.72
C ILE A 496 31.33 -14.82 41.95
N THR A 497 30.02 -14.78 41.72
CA THR A 497 29.02 -14.62 42.79
C THR A 497 28.38 -15.94 43.20
N ALA A 498 28.42 -16.97 42.33
CA ALA A 498 28.09 -18.35 42.67
C ALA A 498 28.84 -19.34 41.77
N GLY A 499 28.73 -20.64 42.05
CA GLY A 499 29.22 -21.71 41.18
C GLY A 499 30.73 -21.72 40.95
N THR A 500 31.15 -22.04 39.73
CA THR A 500 32.56 -22.16 39.35
C THR A 500 32.84 -21.55 37.99
N LEU A 501 33.91 -20.76 37.90
CA LEU A 501 34.52 -20.38 36.62
C LEU A 501 35.78 -21.23 36.44
N SER A 502 35.87 -21.97 35.33
CA SER A 502 36.98 -22.88 35.03
C SER A 502 37.73 -22.41 33.79
N VAL A 503 39.05 -22.39 33.88
CA VAL A 503 39.97 -21.98 32.80
C VAL A 503 41.11 -22.98 32.66
N GLY A 504 41.64 -23.12 31.44
CA GLY A 504 42.78 -23.97 31.15
C GLY A 504 44.13 -23.23 31.16
N ALA A 505 44.10 -21.91 31.00
CA ALA A 505 45.25 -21.02 31.01
C ALA A 505 44.85 -19.62 31.49
N ASP A 506 45.82 -18.86 32.00
CA ASP A 506 45.59 -17.51 32.57
C ASP A 506 44.98 -16.54 31.55
N ASN A 507 45.37 -16.67 30.27
CA ASN A 507 44.83 -15.85 29.18
C ASN A 507 43.36 -16.15 28.85
N ASN A 508 42.72 -17.15 29.48
CA ASN A 508 41.27 -17.31 29.42
C ASN A 508 40.53 -16.34 30.37
N LEU A 509 41.22 -15.61 31.25
CA LEU A 509 40.62 -14.65 32.19
C LEU A 509 40.71 -13.18 31.75
N GLY A 510 41.25 -12.89 30.57
CA GLY A 510 41.38 -11.53 30.04
C GLY A 510 42.81 -10.98 30.06
N ALA A 511 42.95 -9.68 29.82
CA ALA A 511 44.23 -8.97 29.89
C ALA A 511 44.65 -8.74 31.35
N ALA A 512 45.94 -9.01 31.66
CA ALA A 512 46.52 -8.90 32.99
C ALA A 512 46.71 -7.45 33.48
#